data_AF-A0A973DGI8-F1
#
_entry.id   AF-A0A973DGI8-F1
#
_cell.length_a   1.000
_cell.length_b   1.000
_cell.length_c   1.000
_cell.angle_alpha   90.00
_cell.angle_beta   90.00
_cell.angle_gamma   90.00
#
_symmetry.space_group_name_H-M   'P 1'
#
loop_
_entity.id
_entity.type
_entity.pdbx_description
1 polymer ?
#
loop_
_entity_poly.entity_id
_entity_poly.type
_entity_poly.pdbx_seq_one_letter_code
_entity_poly.pdbx_strand_id
1 'polypeptide(L)'
;MLFFYVSLHFINLLKLLIMDKFLDTPVTSESNMLISCSDVIAIQTGDASGADDATKTTIFYNSGNSVTLTHGSVSTTLEMRDSLQNAMEEALKTSWTEVAFAYVPAKAVSAVAVA
;
A
#
# COMPACT_ATOMS: atom_id res chain seq x y z
N MET A 1 7.86 18.66 34.73
CA MET A 1 8.63 19.01 33.51
C MET A 1 9.47 17.82 33.00
N LEU A 2 10.16 17.07 33.88
CA LEU A 2 10.92 15.87 33.50
C LEU A 2 10.06 14.74 32.89
N PHE A 3 8.83 14.54 33.38
CA PHE A 3 7.89 13.53 32.88
C PHE A 3 7.43 13.78 31.43
N PHE A 4 7.28 15.05 31.04
CA PHE A 4 6.94 15.42 29.66
C PHE A 4 8.11 15.16 28.70
N TYR A 5 9.35 15.33 29.16
CA TYR A 5 10.55 15.13 28.35
C TYR A 5 10.86 13.64 28.10
N VAL A 6 10.67 12.79 29.12
CA VAL A 6 10.78 11.33 28.99
C VAL A 6 9.70 10.78 28.06
N SER A 7 8.46 11.28 28.17
CA SER A 7 7.36 10.91 27.27
C SER A 7 7.64 11.30 25.82
N LEU A 8 8.12 12.52 25.55
CA LEU A 8 8.42 12.98 24.19
C LEU A 8 9.60 12.23 23.55
N HIS A 9 10.63 11.89 24.35
CA HIS A 9 11.72 11.02 23.88
C HIS A 9 11.25 9.58 23.63
N PHE A 10 10.35 9.04 24.46
CA PHE A 10 9.79 7.70 24.26
C PHE A 10 8.88 7.62 23.04
N ILE A 11 8.10 8.66 22.74
CA ILE A 11 7.28 8.77 21.53
C ILE A 11 8.16 8.80 20.26
N ASN A 12 9.26 9.55 20.29
CA ASN A 12 10.22 9.58 19.17
C ASN A 12 10.99 8.27 19.03
N LEU A 13 11.30 7.57 20.13
CA LEU A 13 11.92 6.26 20.10
C LEU A 13 10.96 5.18 19.56
N LEU A 14 9.67 5.29 19.88
CA LEU A 14 8.63 4.38 19.37
C LEU A 14 8.47 4.51 17.85
N LYS A 15 8.60 5.72 17.29
CA LYS A 15 8.66 5.94 15.83
C LYS A 15 9.86 5.27 15.16
N LEU A 16 10.94 4.99 15.90
CA LEU A 16 12.15 4.36 15.38
C LEU A 16 12.09 2.83 15.34
N LEU A 17 11.09 2.22 16.00
CA LEU A 17 10.91 0.76 16.09
C LEU A 17 9.73 0.22 15.26
N ILE A 18 8.96 1.10 14.61
CA ILE A 18 7.89 0.66 13.72
C ILE A 18 8.54 0.18 12.42
N MET A 19 8.47 -1.13 12.19
CA MET A 19 8.91 -1.77 10.95
C MET A 19 7.94 -1.43 9.81
N ASP A 20 8.49 -1.13 8.63
CA ASP A 20 7.69 -0.94 7.43
C ASP A 20 6.96 -2.23 7.05
N LYS A 21 5.71 -2.06 6.62
CA LYS A 21 4.84 -3.15 6.19
C LYS A 21 4.74 -3.17 4.67
N PHE A 22 4.72 -4.36 4.10
CA PHE A 22 4.62 -4.57 2.66
C PHE A 22 3.45 -5.47 2.30
N LEU A 23 2.70 -5.10 1.25
CA LEU A 23 1.76 -5.99 0.57
C LEU A 23 2.53 -6.87 -0.40
N ASP A 24 2.49 -8.17 -0.19
CA ASP A 24 2.96 -9.17 -1.14
C ASP A 24 1.88 -9.37 -2.21
N THR A 25 2.07 -8.73 -3.37
CA THR A 25 1.07 -8.68 -4.45
C THR A 25 1.48 -9.63 -5.58
N PRO A 26 0.66 -10.64 -5.92
CA PRO A 26 0.95 -11.53 -7.04
C PRO A 26 0.74 -10.82 -8.37
N VAL A 27 1.73 -10.89 -9.27
CA VAL A 27 1.68 -10.32 -10.62
C VAL A 27 1.68 -11.46 -11.64
N THR A 28 0.74 -11.43 -12.59
CA THR A 28 0.70 -12.46 -13.63
C THR A 28 1.91 -12.30 -14.53
N SER A 29 2.67 -13.38 -14.69
CA SER A 29 3.90 -13.45 -15.52
C SER A 29 5.17 -12.90 -14.87
N GLU A 30 5.13 -12.48 -13.61
CA GLU A 30 6.30 -12.06 -12.83
C GLU A 30 6.30 -12.71 -11.43
N SER A 31 7.40 -12.54 -10.70
CA SER A 31 7.44 -12.86 -9.26
C SER A 31 6.55 -11.87 -8.50
N ASN A 32 6.11 -12.24 -7.29
CA ASN A 32 5.33 -11.32 -6.47
C ASN A 32 6.10 -10.01 -6.22
N MET A 33 5.37 -8.91 -6.20
CA MET A 33 5.91 -7.57 -5.99
C MET A 33 5.53 -7.09 -4.60
N LEU A 34 6.51 -6.59 -3.85
CA LEU A 34 6.32 -6.01 -2.54
C LEU A 34 5.99 -4.52 -2.67
N ILE A 35 4.80 -4.13 -2.21
CA ILE A 35 4.32 -2.75 -2.23
C ILE A 35 4.32 -2.19 -0.80
N SER A 36 4.93 -1.03 -0.58
CA SER A 36 4.96 -0.40 0.74
C SER A 36 3.56 0.04 1.20
N CYS A 37 3.22 -0.25 2.45
CA CYS A 37 2.02 0.30 3.10
C CYS A 37 2.32 1.60 3.84
N SER A 38 3.60 1.90 4.06
CA SER A 38 4.06 3.09 4.75
C SER A 38 4.00 4.30 3.81
N ASP A 39 3.70 5.48 4.37
CA ASP A 39 3.73 6.77 3.68
C ASP A 39 2.72 6.92 2.52
N VAL A 40 1.66 6.09 2.48
CA VAL A 40 0.57 6.20 1.50
C VAL A 40 -0.32 7.41 1.83
N ILE A 41 -0.51 8.31 0.87
CA ILE A 41 -1.46 9.43 0.96
C ILE A 41 -2.85 9.00 0.52
N ALA A 42 -2.91 8.40 -0.67
CA ALA A 42 -4.17 8.12 -1.35
C ALA A 42 -4.01 6.95 -2.31
N ILE A 43 -5.11 6.22 -2.50
CA ILE A 43 -5.26 5.22 -3.55
C ILE A 43 -6.39 5.70 -4.45
N GLN A 44 -6.10 5.82 -5.74
CA GLN A 44 -7.05 6.32 -6.74
C GLN A 44 -7.20 5.32 -7.87
N THR A 45 -8.39 5.29 -8.45
CA THR A 45 -8.65 4.54 -9.68
C THR A 45 -8.05 5.28 -10.85
N GLY A 46 -7.56 4.54 -11.83
CA GLY A 46 -6.85 5.07 -12.98
C GLY A 46 -5.34 5.09 -12.79
N ASP A 47 -4.62 5.43 -13.85
CA ASP A 47 -3.19 5.72 -13.82
C ASP A 47 -2.90 7.06 -13.14
N ALA A 48 -1.61 7.38 -13.00
CA ALA A 48 -1.15 8.65 -12.43
C ALA A 48 -1.66 9.90 -13.18
N SER A 49 -2.20 9.75 -14.39
CA SER A 49 -2.81 10.83 -15.19
C SER A 49 -4.34 10.87 -15.10
N GLY A 50 -4.96 9.92 -14.40
CA GLY A 50 -6.42 9.80 -14.25
C GLY A 50 -7.12 9.12 -15.43
N ALA A 51 -6.44 8.21 -16.14
CA ALA A 51 -6.99 7.41 -17.22
C ALA A 51 -7.07 5.91 -16.86
N ASP A 52 -7.86 5.14 -17.62
CA ASP A 52 -7.99 3.67 -17.50
C ASP A 52 -8.53 3.16 -16.14
N ASP A 53 -9.50 3.87 -15.55
CA ASP A 53 -10.10 3.56 -14.24
C ASP A 53 -10.65 2.13 -14.09
N ALA A 54 -10.97 1.46 -15.20
CA ALA A 54 -11.46 0.08 -15.21
C ALA A 54 -10.33 -0.97 -15.10
N THR A 55 -9.08 -0.61 -15.35
CA THR A 55 -7.96 -1.54 -15.47
C THR A 55 -6.69 -1.09 -14.74
N LYS A 56 -6.71 0.10 -14.13
CA LYS A 56 -5.56 0.64 -13.39
C LYS A 56 -6.00 1.21 -12.05
N THR A 57 -5.13 1.07 -11.07
CA THR A 57 -5.27 1.70 -9.75
C THR A 57 -3.90 2.21 -9.31
N THR A 58 -3.81 3.46 -8.89
CA THR A 58 -2.56 4.13 -8.51
C THR A 58 -2.52 4.42 -7.02
N ILE A 59 -1.39 4.10 -6.39
CA ILE A 59 -1.06 4.42 -5.01
C ILE A 59 -0.09 5.60 -5.02
N PHE A 60 -0.44 6.67 -4.33
CA PHE A 60 0.38 7.87 -4.18
C PHE A 60 1.05 7.91 -2.81
N TYR A 61 2.36 8.10 -2.80
CA TYR A 61 3.15 8.23 -1.58
C TYR A 61 3.50 9.68 -1.30
N ASN A 62 3.71 10.01 -0.02
CA ASN A 62 4.06 11.36 0.39
C ASN A 62 5.51 11.76 0.02
N SER A 63 6.37 10.78 -0.23
CA SER A 63 7.64 10.95 -0.93
C SER A 63 7.54 11.52 -2.36
N GLY A 64 6.35 11.56 -2.98
CA GLY A 64 6.14 11.97 -4.36
C GLY A 64 6.25 10.84 -5.38
N ASN A 65 6.61 9.64 -4.94
CA ASN A 65 6.57 8.43 -5.77
C ASN A 65 5.13 7.93 -5.93
N SER A 66 4.89 7.16 -6.98
CA SER A 66 3.63 6.48 -7.24
C SER A 66 3.82 5.05 -7.71
N VAL A 67 2.88 4.19 -7.36
CA VAL A 67 2.83 2.80 -7.84
C VAL A 67 1.50 2.58 -8.54
N THR A 68 1.55 2.32 -9.84
CA THR A 68 0.38 2.02 -10.67
C THR A 68 0.26 0.51 -10.86
N LEU A 69 -0.82 -0.08 -10.38
CA LEU A 69 -1.17 -1.48 -10.60
C LEU A 69 -2.08 -1.58 -11.82
N THR A 70 -1.67 -2.36 -12.81
CA THR A 70 -2.53 -2.77 -13.93
C THR A 70 -3.20 -4.07 -13.56
N HIS A 71 -4.52 -4.12 -13.63
CA HIS A 71 -5.33 -5.28 -13.25
C HIS A 71 -6.39 -5.60 -14.30
N GLY A 72 -6.98 -6.80 -14.19
CA GLY A 72 -8.15 -7.18 -14.97
C GLY A 72 -9.31 -6.18 -14.81
N SER A 73 -10.22 -6.15 -15.79
CA SER A 73 -11.35 -5.22 -15.76
C SER A 73 -12.20 -5.39 -14.51
N VAL A 74 -12.40 -4.31 -13.76
CA VAL A 74 -13.28 -4.28 -12.58
C VAL A 74 -14.72 -4.01 -12.98
N SER A 75 -15.66 -4.65 -12.28
CA SER A 75 -17.09 -4.44 -12.53
C SER A 75 -17.60 -3.15 -11.90
N THR A 76 -16.98 -2.75 -10.78
CA THR A 76 -17.15 -1.44 -10.17
C THR A 76 -15.78 -0.77 -10.07
N THR A 77 -15.68 0.50 -10.46
CA THR A 77 -14.41 1.25 -10.46
C THR A 77 -13.71 1.20 -9.10
N LEU A 78 -14.48 1.13 -8.01
CA LEU A 78 -13.96 1.16 -6.64
C LEU A 78 -13.49 -0.21 -6.12
N GLU A 79 -13.80 -1.32 -6.80
CA GLU A 79 -13.53 -2.69 -6.33
C GLU A 79 -12.05 -2.90 -5.94
N MET A 80 -11.14 -2.51 -6.83
CA MET A 80 -9.69 -2.70 -6.61
C MET A 80 -9.11 -1.69 -5.62
N ARG A 81 -9.62 -0.46 -5.62
CA ARG A 81 -9.22 0.56 -4.65
C ARG A 81 -9.59 0.12 -3.23
N ASP A 82 -10.84 -0.29 -3.03
CA ASP A 82 -11.34 -0.70 -1.71
C ASP A 82 -10.63 -1.98 -1.23
N SER A 83 -10.38 -2.93 -2.14
CA SER A 83 -9.56 -4.12 -1.86
C SER A 83 -8.15 -3.77 -1.37
N LEU A 84 -7.46 -2.84 -2.05
CA LEU A 84 -6.12 -2.39 -1.63
C LEU A 84 -6.15 -1.65 -0.30
N GLN A 85 -7.11 -0.75 -0.09
CA GLN A 85 -7.25 -0.01 1.16
C GLN A 85 -7.48 -0.95 2.35
N ASN A 86 -8.39 -1.92 2.19
CA ASN A 86 -8.66 -2.92 3.23
C ASN A 86 -7.43 -3.79 3.51
N ALA A 87 -6.73 -4.24 2.47
CA ALA A 87 -5.52 -5.05 2.64
C ALA A 87 -4.38 -4.28 3.32
N MET A 88 -4.19 -2.99 3.01
CA MET A 88 -3.24 -2.14 3.72
C MET A 88 -3.63 -1.92 5.18
N GLU A 89 -4.91 -1.73 5.47
CA GLU A 89 -5.41 -1.62 6.84
C GLU A 89 -5.16 -2.91 7.63
N GLU A 90 -5.44 -4.08 7.02
CA GLU A 90 -5.17 -5.38 7.63
C GLU A 90 -3.67 -5.62 7.85
N ALA A 91 -2.83 -5.29 6.86
CA ALA A 91 -1.37 -5.39 6.98
C ALA A 91 -0.84 -4.53 8.14
N LEU A 92 -1.37 -3.33 8.34
CA LEU A 92 -0.98 -2.44 9.44
C LEU A 92 -1.47 -2.91 10.81
N LYS A 93 -2.53 -3.72 10.88
CA LYS A 93 -3.01 -4.34 12.13
C LYS A 93 -2.16 -5.54 12.58
N THR A 94 -1.40 -6.16 11.68
CA THR A 94 -0.59 -7.35 12.00
C THR A 94 0.57 -7.04 12.96
N SER A 95 1.05 -8.07 13.66
CA SER A 95 2.20 -7.96 14.58
C SER A 95 3.44 -7.40 13.88
N TRP A 96 4.26 -6.63 14.59
CA TRP A 96 5.47 -5.99 14.05
C TRP A 96 6.50 -6.97 13.43
N THR A 97 6.43 -8.26 13.77
CA THR A 97 7.29 -9.31 13.20
C THR A 97 6.88 -9.75 11.80
N GLU A 98 5.63 -9.48 11.39
CA GLU A 98 5.09 -9.89 10.10
C GLU A 98 5.27 -8.76 9.08
N VAL A 99 6.40 -8.76 8.39
CA VAL A 99 6.81 -7.65 7.51
C VAL A 99 6.04 -7.64 6.19
N ALA A 100 5.66 -8.84 5.69
CA ALA A 100 4.94 -9.01 4.44
C ALA A 100 3.56 -9.61 4.71
N PHE A 101 2.52 -8.97 4.18
CA PHE A 101 1.15 -9.44 4.21
C PHE A 101 0.78 -10.01 2.85
N ALA A 102 0.36 -11.29 2.82
CA ALA A 102 -0.06 -11.96 1.60
C ALA A 102 -1.38 -11.36 1.10
N TYR A 103 -1.30 -10.51 0.08
CA TYR A 103 -2.46 -9.83 -0.48
C TYR A 103 -3.01 -10.63 -1.67
N VAL A 104 -4.30 -10.96 -1.61
CA VAL A 104 -5.02 -11.54 -2.75
C VAL A 104 -5.85 -10.44 -3.40
N PRO A 105 -5.46 -9.94 -4.59
CA PRO A 105 -6.18 -8.87 -5.23
C PRO A 105 -7.55 -9.33 -5.77
N ALA A 106 -8.54 -8.45 -5.73
CA ALA A 106 -9.89 -8.74 -6.26
C ALA A 106 -9.89 -9.07 -7.76
N LYS A 107 -8.90 -8.55 -8.51
CA LYS A 107 -8.63 -8.86 -9.91
C LYS A 107 -7.14 -9.16 -10.09
N ALA A 108 -6.83 -10.09 -10.98
CA ALA A 108 -5.45 -10.43 -11.30
C ALA A 108 -4.68 -9.19 -11.76
N VAL A 109 -3.54 -8.92 -11.11
CA VAL A 109 -2.63 -7.81 -11.45
C VAL A 109 -1.69 -8.31 -12.53
N SER A 110 -1.63 -7.61 -13.66
CA SER A 110 -0.80 -7.99 -14.80
C SER A 110 0.52 -7.23 -14.92
N ALA A 111 0.62 -6.07 -14.29
CA ALA A 111 1.84 -5.30 -14.23
C ALA A 111 1.81 -4.33 -13.04
N VAL A 112 2.98 -4.01 -12.51
CA VAL A 112 3.17 -2.97 -11.48
C VAL A 112 4.22 -2.00 -12.00
N ALA A 113 3.81 -0.76 -12.25
CA ALA A 113 4.71 0.32 -12.66
C ALA A 113 5.02 1.23 -11.47
N VAL A 114 6.30 1.56 -11.28
CA VAL A 114 6.77 2.49 -10.24
C VAL A 114 7.27 3.75 -10.95
N ALA A 115 6.84 4.93 -10.49
CA ALA A 115 7.20 6.23 -11.04
C ALA A 115 7.57 7.23 -9.95
#